data_AF-A0A812SU12-F1
#
_entry.id   AF-A0A812SU12-F1
#
_cell.length_a   1.000
_cell.length_b   1.000
_cell.length_c   1.000
_cell.angle_alpha   90.00
_cell.angle_beta   90.00
_cell.angle_gamma   90.00
#
_symmetry.space_group_name_H-M   'P 1'
#
loop_
_entity.id
_entity.type
_entity.pdbx_description
1 polymer ?
#
loop_
_entity_poly.entity_id
_entity_poly.type
_entity_poly.pdbx_seq_one_letter_code
_entity_poly.pdbx_strand_id
1 'polypeptide(L)'
;MFRPVARAAQETEAFAACSSLAQITLRSNRVGDVGELDLSFNKIANDSQDVSFLQHALKIGDLGAEVTTSAATSPKIATHSLFVKFHKVAGSTWREFVDEMTGEKDGCSGNCGNTKWVCDQQLSAQEPALREFCYNSKVSQLDSCDRPMHTCTFHQSLEVIREAVSGKTLTPANSSDLAAVSNLWPDKKRLNLLWGVEWARVWLPWNFQNKRILVTTLLREPKERIRSFYYFRNDVPTHEGFKAFLEFRRDFVLGNMTHERYEAERAKGHEDRAFTTMSILLRSCCEYETWLGDGSVDKAKLVLSTQFDLVGITERMNDGLVSLGRLYGLSAQETAKIGLKADDQDKHDNSENKLDWTDEELDLATVVAEKGKQIYEFGRELFDRQSVSLFGTYENLRAAVDTFEKMDPESVE
;
A
#
# COMPACT_ATOMS: atom_id res chain seq x y z
N MET A 1 16.52 -20.02 65.76
CA MET A 1 17.46 -19.80 64.65
C MET A 1 16.68 -19.81 63.36
N PHE A 2 16.58 -18.63 62.76
CA PHE A 2 15.81 -18.31 61.56
C PHE A 2 16.68 -18.49 60.31
N ARG A 3 16.15 -19.12 59.25
CA ARG A 3 15.69 -18.43 58.02
C ARG A 3 15.37 -19.46 56.92
N PRO A 4 14.25 -19.28 56.19
CA PRO A 4 14.00 -19.95 54.93
C PRO A 4 14.70 -19.18 53.79
N VAL A 5 15.26 -19.90 52.81
CA VAL A 5 15.86 -19.31 51.62
C VAL A 5 14.75 -19.09 50.60
N ALA A 6 14.44 -17.82 50.37
CA ALA A 6 13.65 -17.34 49.24
C ALA A 6 14.46 -17.51 47.94
N ARG A 7 13.83 -18.08 46.91
CA ARG A 7 14.28 -17.97 45.53
C ARG A 7 13.11 -17.43 44.71
N ALA A 8 12.90 -16.13 44.84
CA ALA A 8 12.16 -15.30 43.91
C ALA A 8 13.18 -14.43 43.17
N ALA A 9 12.85 -14.02 41.95
CA ALA A 9 13.66 -13.25 40.98
C ALA A 9 14.50 -14.11 40.00
N GLN A 10 13.81 -14.77 39.07
CA GLN A 10 14.33 -14.99 37.72
C GLN A 10 13.17 -15.11 36.69
N GLU A 11 12.17 -14.25 36.85
CA GLU A 11 11.12 -13.98 35.87
C GLU A 11 11.16 -12.47 35.61
N THR A 12 11.79 -12.02 34.50
CA THR A 12 11.55 -10.71 33.86
C THR A 12 12.41 -10.40 32.62
N GLU A 13 13.17 -11.34 32.03
CA GLU A 13 13.91 -11.09 30.78
C GLU A 13 13.62 -12.14 29.71
N ALA A 14 12.36 -12.22 29.27
CA ALA A 14 11.97 -13.06 28.15
C ALA A 14 10.76 -12.49 27.39
N PHE A 15 10.78 -11.22 26.98
CA PHE A 15 9.76 -10.70 26.06
C PHE A 15 10.34 -9.66 25.09
N ALA A 16 11.07 -10.15 24.09
CA ALA A 16 11.43 -9.41 22.87
C ALA A 16 11.41 -10.31 21.61
N ALA A 17 10.63 -11.40 21.62
CA ALA A 17 10.69 -12.44 20.59
C ALA A 17 9.75 -12.23 19.37
N CYS A 18 8.80 -11.30 19.42
CA CYS A 18 8.00 -10.98 18.22
C CYS A 18 8.78 -10.15 17.18
N SER A 19 9.85 -9.45 17.60
CA SER A 19 10.77 -8.80 16.68
C SER A 19 11.77 -9.78 16.07
N SER A 20 12.19 -10.81 16.81
CA SER A 20 13.27 -11.69 16.35
C SER A 20 12.81 -12.70 15.29
N LEU A 21 11.63 -13.32 15.41
CA LEU A 21 11.14 -14.25 14.37
C LEU A 21 10.82 -13.53 13.03
N ALA A 22 10.28 -12.31 13.08
CA ALA A 22 10.09 -11.47 11.89
C ALA A 22 11.42 -10.95 11.31
N GLN A 23 12.40 -10.62 12.16
CA GLN A 23 13.75 -10.21 11.71
C GLN A 23 14.59 -11.40 11.21
N ILE A 24 14.41 -12.61 11.73
CA ILE A 24 15.22 -13.79 11.36
C ILE A 24 14.90 -14.26 9.93
N THR A 25 13.69 -14.04 9.42
CA THR A 25 13.32 -14.43 8.04
C THR A 25 13.48 -13.32 7.00
N LEU A 26 13.80 -12.07 7.40
CA LEU A 26 13.90 -10.92 6.50
C LEU A 26 15.24 -10.17 6.56
N ARG A 27 16.30 -10.81 7.07
CA ARG A 27 17.66 -10.31 6.84
C ARG A 27 17.99 -10.41 5.35
N SER A 28 17.85 -9.29 4.65
CA SER A 28 18.56 -9.03 3.40
C SER A 28 20.05 -9.36 3.62
N ASN A 29 20.57 -10.33 2.88
CA ASN A 29 22.00 -10.58 2.79
C ASN A 29 22.67 -9.38 2.11
N ARG A 30 22.98 -8.33 2.88
CA ARG A 30 23.95 -7.30 2.48
C ARG A 30 25.18 -7.39 3.35
N VAL A 31 26.20 -8.02 2.78
CA VAL A 31 27.60 -7.76 3.11
C VAL A 31 28.06 -6.67 2.14
N GLY A 32 28.54 -5.54 2.68
CA GLY A 32 29.25 -4.52 1.90
C GLY A 32 28.83 -3.08 2.22
N ASP A 33 29.44 -2.50 3.25
CA ASP A 33 29.72 -1.06 3.32
C ASP A 33 30.74 -0.72 2.21
N VAL A 34 30.35 0.01 1.17
CA VAL A 34 31.28 0.86 0.41
C VAL A 34 30.51 1.94 -0.38
N GLY A 35 30.85 3.20 -0.16
CA GLY A 35 30.74 4.27 -1.16
C GLY A 35 29.50 5.18 -1.08
N GLU A 36 29.61 6.23 -0.27
CA GLU A 36 28.85 7.48 -0.46
C GLU A 36 29.25 8.07 -1.82
N LEU A 37 28.39 7.88 -2.84
CA LEU A 37 28.52 8.53 -4.14
C LEU A 37 28.03 9.97 -4.00
N ASP A 38 28.97 10.87 -3.72
CA ASP A 38 28.78 12.32 -3.79
C ASP A 38 28.52 12.74 -5.24
N LEU A 39 27.24 12.83 -5.61
CA LEU A 39 26.80 13.46 -6.85
C LEU A 39 26.72 14.97 -6.62
N SER A 40 27.87 15.63 -6.61
CA SER A 40 27.97 17.08 -6.60
C SER A 40 27.42 17.66 -7.91
N PHE A 41 26.11 17.88 -7.97
CA PHE A 41 25.46 18.65 -9.04
C PHE A 41 25.65 20.15 -8.77
N ASN A 42 26.76 20.71 -9.25
CA ASN A 42 26.93 22.14 -9.36
C ASN A 42 26.06 22.68 -10.50
N LYS A 43 24.85 23.13 -10.18
CA LYS A 43 24.24 24.30 -10.83
C LYS A 43 23.14 24.88 -9.93
N ILE A 44 23.42 26.06 -9.39
CA ILE A 44 22.47 26.92 -8.69
C ILE A 44 21.33 27.25 -9.67
N ALA A 45 20.19 26.61 -9.46
CA ALA A 45 18.89 27.03 -9.96
C ALA A 45 17.97 27.10 -8.74
N ASN A 46 17.31 28.25 -8.56
CA ASN A 46 16.47 28.60 -7.41
C ASN A 46 15.72 27.40 -6.79
N ASP A 47 16.10 27.03 -5.57
CA ASP A 47 15.54 25.94 -4.74
C ASP A 47 14.11 26.23 -4.23
N SER A 48 13.37 27.14 -4.88
CA SER A 48 12.18 27.78 -4.30
C SER A 48 10.82 27.14 -4.62
N GLN A 49 10.74 26.01 -5.33
CA GLN A 49 9.45 25.39 -5.67
C GLN A 49 9.46 23.85 -5.68
N ASP A 50 10.16 23.22 -4.74
CA ASP A 50 10.02 21.78 -4.52
C ASP A 50 8.90 21.54 -3.50
N VAL A 51 7.66 21.52 -3.98
CA VAL A 51 6.47 21.19 -3.17
C VAL A 51 5.87 19.87 -3.66
N SER A 52 5.35 19.06 -2.74
CA SER A 52 4.62 17.83 -3.12
C SER A 52 3.41 18.16 -4.01
N PHE A 53 2.94 17.20 -4.80
CA PHE A 53 1.81 17.48 -5.69
C PHE A 53 0.54 17.89 -4.95
N LEU A 54 0.20 17.26 -3.82
CA LEU A 54 -0.92 17.73 -3.01
C LEU A 54 -0.70 19.20 -2.61
N GLN A 55 0.48 19.58 -2.13
CA GLN A 55 0.82 20.98 -1.84
C GLN A 55 0.77 21.89 -3.08
N HIS A 56 1.09 21.37 -4.27
CA HIS A 56 0.96 22.10 -5.53
C HIS A 56 -0.51 22.26 -5.96
N ALA A 57 -1.31 21.21 -5.85
CA ALA A 57 -2.76 21.22 -6.09
C ALA A 57 -3.47 22.19 -5.15
N LEU A 58 -3.02 22.31 -3.90
CA LEU A 58 -3.50 23.33 -2.97
C LEU A 58 -3.18 24.75 -3.45
N LYS A 59 -1.96 24.99 -3.94
CA LYS A 59 -1.60 26.29 -4.52
C LYS A 59 -2.39 26.62 -5.79
N ILE A 60 -2.79 25.61 -6.57
CA ILE A 60 -3.72 25.79 -7.70
C ILE A 60 -5.14 26.08 -7.19
N GLY A 61 -5.57 25.43 -6.10
CA GLY A 61 -6.89 25.63 -5.48
C GLY A 61 -7.10 27.03 -4.88
N ASP A 62 -6.05 27.66 -4.35
CA ASP A 62 -6.07 29.04 -3.84
C ASP A 62 -6.29 30.11 -4.94
N LEU A 63 -6.15 29.73 -6.23
CA LEU A 63 -6.47 30.62 -7.36
C LEU A 63 -7.96 30.62 -7.73
N GLY A 64 -8.80 29.90 -6.98
CA GLY A 64 -10.25 30.06 -7.00
C GLY A 64 -10.95 29.49 -8.24
N ALA A 65 -12.23 29.20 -8.05
CA ALA A 65 -13.19 28.69 -9.03
C ALA A 65 -13.55 29.68 -10.18
N GLU A 66 -12.65 30.62 -10.52
CA GLU A 66 -12.83 31.60 -11.59
C GLU A 66 -11.58 31.70 -12.47
N VAL A 67 -11.18 30.61 -13.12
CA VAL A 67 -10.34 30.71 -14.33
C VAL A 67 -10.88 29.80 -15.43
N THR A 68 -12.15 29.99 -15.80
CA THR A 68 -12.55 29.80 -17.20
C THR A 68 -12.05 31.01 -17.99
N THR A 69 -10.76 31.05 -18.32
CA THR A 69 -10.18 31.71 -19.51
C THR A 69 -8.68 31.91 -19.30
N SER A 70 -7.89 30.95 -19.73
CA SER A 70 -6.58 31.13 -20.36
C SER A 70 -5.92 29.77 -20.40
N ALA A 71 -5.95 29.12 -21.57
CA ALA A 71 -5.07 28.00 -21.88
C ALA A 71 -3.63 28.52 -21.99
N ALA A 72 -3.09 29.02 -20.88
CA ALA A 72 -1.65 29.20 -20.74
C ALA A 72 -1.08 27.78 -20.68
N THR A 73 -0.35 27.42 -21.73
CA THR A 73 0.44 26.19 -21.87
C THR A 73 1.47 26.10 -20.74
N SER A 74 1.02 25.78 -19.52
CA SER A 74 1.89 25.26 -18.50
C SER A 74 2.49 23.96 -19.03
N PRO A 75 3.81 23.76 -18.93
CA PRO A 75 4.45 22.55 -19.41
C PRO A 75 3.75 21.33 -18.78
N LYS A 76 3.34 20.37 -19.61
CA LYS A 76 2.67 19.15 -19.18
C LYS A 76 3.60 18.40 -18.22
N ILE A 77 3.27 18.41 -16.92
CA ILE A 77 4.04 17.69 -15.90
C ILE A 77 3.80 16.19 -16.08
N ALA A 78 4.85 15.42 -16.33
CA ALA A 78 4.73 13.97 -16.42
C ALA A 78 4.55 13.37 -15.02
N THR A 79 3.53 12.52 -14.84
CA THR A 79 3.20 11.90 -13.55
C THR A 79 3.76 10.49 -13.50
N HIS A 80 4.66 10.22 -12.56
CA HIS A 80 5.07 8.86 -12.23
C HIS A 80 4.26 8.38 -11.03
N SER A 81 3.59 7.24 -11.14
CA SER A 81 2.57 6.82 -10.18
C SER A 81 2.97 5.53 -9.46
N LEU A 82 3.02 5.56 -8.14
CA LEU A 82 3.15 4.38 -7.30
C LEU A 82 1.82 4.15 -6.57
N PHE A 83 1.06 3.14 -6.98
CA PHE A 83 -0.10 2.69 -6.22
C PHE A 83 0.31 1.49 -5.37
N VAL A 84 0.44 1.72 -4.06
CA VAL A 84 0.79 0.70 -3.08
C VAL A 84 -0.43 -0.17 -2.77
N LYS A 85 -0.49 -1.36 -3.38
CA LYS A 85 -1.67 -2.24 -3.38
C LYS A 85 -1.65 -3.28 -2.24
N PHE A 86 -2.37 -3.01 -1.15
CA PHE A 86 -2.63 -3.96 -0.05
C PHE A 86 -3.77 -4.95 -0.36
N HIS A 87 -4.92 -4.43 -0.79
CA HIS A 87 -6.12 -5.23 -1.01
C HIS A 87 -6.28 -5.66 -2.47
N LYS A 88 -6.73 -6.90 -2.71
CA LYS A 88 -6.82 -7.46 -4.07
C LYS A 88 -7.95 -6.84 -4.90
N VAL A 89 -9.19 -6.92 -4.41
CA VAL A 89 -10.40 -6.56 -5.17
C VAL A 89 -10.49 -5.06 -5.40
N ALA A 90 -10.66 -4.27 -4.34
CA ALA A 90 -10.74 -2.81 -4.43
C ALA A 90 -9.47 -2.16 -5.03
N GLY A 91 -8.31 -2.82 -4.87
CA GLY A 91 -7.08 -2.39 -5.53
C GLY A 91 -7.00 -2.74 -7.02
N SER A 92 -7.93 -3.52 -7.58
CA SER A 92 -8.05 -3.67 -9.05
C SER A 92 -8.75 -2.45 -9.64
N THR A 93 -9.90 -2.05 -9.06
CA THR A 93 -10.61 -0.82 -9.46
C THR A 93 -9.71 0.41 -9.40
N TRP A 94 -8.99 0.61 -8.28
CA TRP A 94 -8.07 1.74 -8.16
C TRP A 94 -6.95 1.70 -9.22
N ARG A 95 -6.42 0.50 -9.49
CA ARG A 95 -5.39 0.30 -10.51
C ARG A 95 -5.94 0.65 -11.90
N GLU A 96 -7.11 0.17 -12.26
CA GLU A 96 -7.74 0.46 -13.56
C GLU A 96 -7.90 1.96 -13.78
N PHE A 97 -8.32 2.71 -12.75
CA PHE A 97 -8.37 4.17 -12.83
C PHE A 97 -6.98 4.78 -13.05
N VAL A 98 -5.94 4.36 -12.32
CA VAL A 98 -4.57 4.85 -12.53
C VAL A 98 -4.07 4.52 -13.93
N ASP A 99 -4.26 3.29 -14.39
CA ASP A 99 -3.82 2.79 -15.69
C ASP A 99 -4.54 3.55 -16.83
N GLU A 100 -5.83 3.85 -16.70
CA GLU A 100 -6.60 4.70 -17.62
C GLU A 100 -6.15 6.16 -17.61
N MET A 101 -5.94 6.76 -16.43
CA MET A 101 -5.47 8.16 -16.30
C MET A 101 -4.07 8.38 -16.89
N THR A 102 -3.22 7.36 -16.80
CA THR A 102 -1.83 7.39 -17.29
C THR A 102 -1.67 6.87 -18.71
N GLY A 103 -2.66 6.14 -19.21
CA GLY A 103 -2.62 5.47 -20.51
C GLY A 103 -1.79 4.18 -20.52
N GLU A 104 -1.41 3.65 -19.37
CA GLU A 104 -0.59 2.43 -19.20
C GLU A 104 -1.47 1.21 -18.86
N LYS A 105 -2.31 0.80 -19.82
CA LYS A 105 -3.33 -0.24 -19.61
C LYS A 105 -2.81 -1.68 -19.61
N ASP A 106 -1.60 -1.90 -20.10
CA ASP A 106 -1.03 -3.25 -20.27
C ASP A 106 -0.42 -3.79 -18.96
N GLY A 107 0.02 -5.06 -18.97
CA GLY A 107 0.77 -5.69 -17.88
C GLY A 107 2.06 -4.93 -17.47
N CYS A 108 2.41 -3.90 -18.21
CA CYS A 108 3.46 -2.96 -17.93
C CYS A 108 3.25 -2.19 -16.61
N SER A 109 2.07 -1.63 -16.32
CA SER A 109 1.79 -1.02 -15.00
C SER A 109 1.98 -2.02 -13.83
N GLY A 110 1.91 -3.30 -14.19
CA GLY A 110 2.16 -4.49 -13.39
C GLY A 110 3.59 -4.65 -12.86
N ASN A 111 4.58 -4.07 -13.56
CA ASN A 111 5.98 -4.41 -13.40
C ASN A 111 6.75 -3.27 -12.69
N CYS A 112 6.99 -3.47 -11.40
CA CYS A 112 7.81 -2.56 -10.61
C CYS A 112 9.31 -2.92 -10.69
N GLY A 113 9.72 -3.72 -11.68
CA GLY A 113 11.10 -4.14 -11.93
C GLY A 113 11.59 -5.36 -11.14
N ASN A 114 10.82 -5.89 -10.18
CA ASN A 114 11.23 -7.04 -9.38
C ASN A 114 10.61 -8.36 -9.88
N THR A 115 11.27 -8.96 -10.86
CA THR A 115 10.86 -10.20 -11.53
C THR A 115 10.87 -11.42 -10.59
N LYS A 116 11.68 -11.35 -9.52
CA LYS A 116 11.87 -12.41 -8.53
C LYS A 116 10.75 -12.47 -7.50
N TRP A 117 10.08 -11.35 -7.28
CA TRP A 117 9.10 -11.16 -6.22
C TRP A 117 7.98 -12.22 -6.19
N VAL A 118 7.38 -12.54 -7.35
CA VAL A 118 6.27 -13.52 -7.40
C VAL A 118 6.74 -14.89 -6.89
N CYS A 119 7.96 -15.26 -7.27
CA CYS A 119 8.56 -16.53 -6.88
C CYS A 119 8.95 -16.52 -5.40
N ASP A 120 9.48 -15.41 -4.89
CA ASP A 120 9.83 -15.25 -3.47
C ASP A 120 8.62 -15.27 -2.54
N GLN A 121 7.46 -14.84 -3.04
CA GLN A 121 6.20 -14.89 -2.31
C GLN A 121 5.59 -16.29 -2.22
N GLN A 122 5.78 -17.09 -3.27
CA GLN A 122 5.09 -18.37 -3.45
C GLN A 122 5.94 -19.57 -3.05
N LEU A 123 7.27 -19.45 -3.11
CA LEU A 123 8.18 -20.57 -2.95
C LEU A 123 9.06 -20.39 -1.71
N SER A 124 9.35 -21.52 -1.06
CA SER A 124 10.25 -21.54 0.09
C SER A 124 11.68 -21.20 -0.31
N ALA A 125 12.44 -20.58 0.60
CA ALA A 125 13.90 -20.49 0.46
C ALA A 125 14.59 -21.87 0.39
N GLN A 126 13.91 -22.92 0.86
CA GLN A 126 14.37 -24.31 0.84
C GLN A 126 14.16 -25.00 -0.52
N GLU A 127 13.54 -24.32 -1.50
CA GLU A 127 13.24 -24.85 -2.84
C GLU A 127 13.99 -24.07 -3.95
N PRO A 128 15.33 -24.02 -3.94
CA PRO A 128 16.11 -23.14 -4.81
C PRO A 128 15.92 -23.44 -6.30
N ALA A 129 15.80 -24.71 -6.69
CA ALA A 129 15.59 -25.11 -8.08
C ALA A 129 14.23 -24.64 -8.63
N LEU A 130 13.17 -24.72 -7.83
CA LEU A 130 11.84 -24.21 -8.21
C LEU A 130 11.84 -22.68 -8.30
N ARG A 131 12.57 -21.99 -7.40
CA ARG A 131 12.74 -20.54 -7.47
C ARG A 131 13.47 -20.11 -8.73
N GLU A 132 14.57 -20.78 -9.06
CA GLU A 132 15.35 -20.49 -10.27
C GLU A 132 14.52 -20.72 -11.55
N PHE A 133 13.81 -21.85 -11.63
CA PHE A 133 12.86 -22.10 -12.71
C PHE A 133 11.78 -21.00 -12.80
N CYS A 134 11.18 -20.64 -11.66
CA CYS A 134 10.16 -19.59 -11.60
C CYS A 134 10.71 -18.25 -12.09
N TYR A 135 11.90 -17.83 -11.65
CA TYR A 135 12.54 -16.60 -12.12
C TYR A 135 12.71 -16.60 -13.64
N ASN A 136 13.28 -17.67 -14.19
CA ASN A 136 13.53 -17.78 -15.63
C ASN A 136 12.23 -17.74 -16.44
N SER A 137 11.14 -18.32 -15.90
CA SER A 137 9.81 -18.32 -16.54
C SER A 137 9.07 -16.99 -16.46
N LYS A 138 9.35 -16.15 -15.44
CA LYS A 138 8.68 -14.87 -15.21
C LYS A 138 9.39 -13.69 -15.85
N VAL A 139 10.71 -13.75 -16.01
CA VAL A 139 11.50 -12.73 -16.71
C VAL A 139 11.06 -12.58 -18.17
N SER A 140 10.77 -13.69 -18.87
CA SER A 140 10.35 -13.67 -20.27
C SER A 140 8.97 -13.02 -20.52
N GLN A 141 8.15 -12.84 -19.49
CA GLN A 141 6.87 -12.14 -19.58
C GLN A 141 7.04 -10.61 -19.52
N LEU A 142 8.24 -10.11 -19.21
CA LEU A 142 8.51 -8.68 -18.97
C LEU A 142 9.16 -7.98 -20.17
N ASP A 143 9.68 -8.76 -21.13
CA ASP A 143 10.24 -8.26 -22.39
C ASP A 143 9.18 -7.63 -23.32
N SER A 144 7.90 -7.62 -22.93
CA SER A 144 6.81 -7.05 -23.72
C SER A 144 6.59 -5.54 -23.55
N CYS A 145 7.35 -4.86 -22.67
CA CYS A 145 7.19 -3.43 -22.44
C CYS A 145 8.11 -2.61 -23.35
N ASP A 146 7.61 -2.28 -24.53
CA ASP A 146 8.35 -1.53 -25.57
C ASP A 146 8.66 -0.06 -25.21
N ARG A 147 8.25 0.42 -24.02
CA ARG A 147 8.36 1.84 -23.62
C ARG A 147 8.74 2.00 -22.14
N PRO A 148 9.38 3.12 -21.75
CA PRO A 148 9.60 3.47 -20.35
C PRO A 148 8.26 3.55 -19.62
N MET A 149 8.18 2.89 -18.48
CA MET A 149 6.97 2.80 -17.67
C MET A 149 6.91 4.01 -16.74
N HIS A 150 5.73 4.53 -16.52
CA HIS A 150 5.46 5.65 -15.62
C HIS A 150 4.69 5.21 -14.38
N THR A 151 4.22 3.96 -14.32
CA THR A 151 3.43 3.47 -13.20
C THR A 151 3.94 2.15 -12.62
N CYS A 152 3.70 1.98 -11.32
CA CYS A 152 3.87 0.74 -10.57
C CYS A 152 2.62 0.55 -9.71
N THR A 153 1.68 -0.28 -10.18
CA THR A 153 0.32 -0.40 -9.62
C THR A 153 -0.05 -1.81 -9.15
N PHE A 154 0.87 -2.77 -9.26
CA PHE A 154 0.63 -4.17 -8.86
C PHE A 154 1.08 -4.47 -7.44
N HIS A 155 0.90 -5.73 -7.00
CA HIS A 155 1.30 -6.17 -5.68
C HIS A 155 2.80 -5.99 -5.35
N GLN A 156 3.68 -5.86 -6.35
CA GLN A 156 5.11 -5.54 -6.17
C GLN A 156 5.34 -4.14 -5.59
N SER A 157 4.39 -3.22 -5.77
CA SER A 157 4.44 -1.85 -5.22
C SER A 157 4.63 -1.82 -3.70
N LEU A 158 4.12 -2.84 -3.00
CA LEU A 158 4.28 -3.00 -1.55
C LEU A 158 5.75 -3.16 -1.15
N GLU A 159 6.55 -3.91 -1.92
CA GLU A 159 7.97 -4.06 -1.59
C GLU A 159 8.76 -2.81 -1.93
N VAL A 160 8.38 -2.09 -3.00
CA VAL A 160 9.01 -0.82 -3.34
C VAL A 160 8.91 0.13 -2.15
N ILE A 161 7.72 0.34 -1.59
CA ILE A 161 7.57 1.24 -0.44
C ILE A 161 8.25 0.65 0.81
N ARG A 162 8.10 -0.65 1.07
CA ARG A 162 8.69 -1.31 2.24
C ARG A 162 10.20 -1.17 2.27
N GLU A 163 10.88 -1.44 1.17
CA GLU A 163 12.34 -1.31 1.10
C GLU A 163 12.80 0.14 1.12
N ALA A 164 12.04 1.04 0.49
CA ALA A 164 12.35 2.46 0.51
C ALA A 164 12.32 3.03 1.94
N VAL A 165 11.38 2.59 2.79
CA VAL A 165 11.21 3.11 4.17
C VAL A 165 11.88 2.24 5.25
N SER A 166 12.30 1.01 4.92
CA SER A 166 12.95 0.11 5.88
C SER A 166 14.30 0.67 6.32
N GLY A 167 14.55 0.65 7.64
CA GLY A 167 15.76 1.24 8.24
C GLY A 167 15.95 2.75 8.02
N LYS A 168 14.99 3.47 7.43
CA LYS A 168 15.08 4.92 7.21
C LYS A 168 14.38 5.70 8.31
N THR A 169 15.03 6.78 8.74
CA THR A 169 14.42 7.79 9.62
C THR A 169 13.56 8.73 8.80
N LEU A 170 12.25 8.75 9.09
CA LEU A 170 11.32 9.71 8.51
C LEU A 170 11.06 10.82 9.53
N THR A 171 10.89 12.05 9.06
CA THR A 171 10.72 13.23 9.90
C THR A 171 9.52 14.00 9.35
N PRO A 172 8.44 14.12 10.14
CA PRO A 172 7.29 14.94 9.75
C PRO A 172 7.61 16.42 9.94
N ALA A 173 6.93 17.30 9.19
CA ALA A 173 7.05 18.75 9.38
C ALA A 173 6.36 19.23 10.67
N ASN A 174 5.27 18.58 11.04
CA ASN A 174 4.49 18.78 12.24
C ASN A 174 4.38 17.44 13.00
N SER A 175 5.27 17.24 13.97
CA SER A 175 5.27 16.03 14.81
C SER A 175 4.11 15.99 15.82
N SER A 176 3.50 17.14 16.13
CA SER A 176 2.37 17.20 17.07
C SER A 176 1.05 16.77 16.45
N ASP A 177 0.94 16.83 15.13
CA ASP A 177 -0.22 16.40 14.36
C ASP A 177 0.25 15.64 13.11
N LEU A 178 0.36 14.32 13.24
CA LEU A 178 0.83 13.45 12.16
C LEU A 178 -0.12 13.45 10.95
N ALA A 179 -1.41 13.74 11.13
CA ALA A 179 -2.38 13.76 10.04
C ALA A 179 -2.37 15.10 9.26
N ALA A 180 -1.55 16.08 9.66
CA ALA A 180 -1.41 17.33 8.93
C ALA A 180 -0.86 17.09 7.51
N VAL A 181 -1.54 17.61 6.49
CA VAL A 181 -1.14 17.51 5.07
C VAL A 181 0.25 18.11 4.82
N SER A 182 0.69 19.05 5.65
CA SER A 182 2.05 19.62 5.63
C SER A 182 3.15 18.60 5.89
N ASN A 183 2.84 17.42 6.44
CA ASN A 183 3.81 16.35 6.68
C ASN A 183 4.25 15.62 5.42
N LEU A 184 3.49 15.73 4.32
CA LEU A 184 3.84 15.11 3.05
C LEU A 184 5.19 15.63 2.55
N TRP A 185 6.09 14.71 2.28
CA TRP A 185 7.43 15.04 1.81
C TRP A 185 7.40 15.59 0.38
N PRO A 186 8.25 16.59 0.08
CA PRO A 186 8.44 17.05 -1.28
C PRO A 186 8.81 15.93 -2.26
N ASP A 187 8.38 16.08 -3.50
CA ASP A 187 8.54 15.09 -4.56
C ASP A 187 9.99 14.64 -4.77
N LYS A 188 10.96 15.58 -4.81
CA LYS A 188 12.38 15.23 -4.93
C LYS A 188 12.89 14.38 -3.77
N LYS A 189 12.41 14.64 -2.55
CA LYS A 189 12.79 13.86 -1.36
C LYS A 189 12.22 12.44 -1.45
N ARG A 190 10.97 12.30 -1.90
CA ARG A 190 10.33 11.00 -2.13
C ARG A 190 10.98 10.25 -3.29
N LEU A 191 11.33 10.92 -4.39
CA LEU A 191 12.11 10.34 -5.48
C LEU A 191 13.41 9.75 -4.97
N ASN A 192 14.20 10.54 -4.23
CA ASN A 192 15.49 10.08 -3.71
C ASN A 192 15.35 8.86 -2.80
N LEU A 193 14.28 8.81 -2.00
CA LEU A 193 13.96 7.66 -1.15
C LEU A 193 13.67 6.41 -2.00
N LEU A 194 12.77 6.53 -2.98
CA LEU A 194 12.38 5.42 -3.85
C LEU A 194 13.52 4.99 -4.81
N TRP A 195 14.37 5.93 -5.25
CA TRP A 195 15.53 5.67 -6.11
C TRP A 195 16.59 4.79 -5.42
N GLY A 196 16.56 4.72 -4.09
CA GLY A 196 17.36 3.79 -3.29
C GLY A 196 16.97 2.32 -3.47
N VAL A 197 15.78 2.04 -4.00
CA VAL A 197 15.30 0.70 -4.32
C VAL A 197 15.71 0.35 -5.76
N GLU A 198 16.52 -0.69 -5.92
CA GLU A 198 17.19 -1.03 -7.18
C GLU A 198 16.20 -1.16 -8.36
N TRP A 199 15.11 -1.89 -8.15
CA TRP A 199 14.10 -2.13 -9.19
C TRP A 199 13.11 -0.99 -9.39
N ALA A 200 12.96 -0.07 -8.43
CA ALA A 200 12.08 1.09 -8.64
C ALA A 200 12.59 2.00 -9.78
N ARG A 201 13.89 1.93 -10.10
CA ARG A 201 14.53 2.67 -11.20
C ARG A 201 14.02 2.30 -12.59
N VAL A 202 13.29 1.18 -12.72
CA VAL A 202 12.71 0.74 -14.00
C VAL A 202 11.60 1.68 -14.47
N TRP A 203 10.81 2.23 -13.56
CA TRP A 203 9.68 3.12 -13.85
C TRP A 203 9.86 4.54 -13.30
N LEU A 204 10.85 4.75 -12.41
CA LEU A 204 11.19 6.08 -11.92
C LEU A 204 12.02 6.86 -12.95
N PRO A 205 11.83 8.18 -13.03
CA PRO A 205 12.59 9.00 -13.96
C PRO A 205 14.01 9.28 -13.46
N TRP A 206 15.00 9.09 -14.33
CA TRP A 206 16.40 9.46 -14.04
C TRP A 206 16.65 10.98 -13.97
N ASN A 207 15.84 11.77 -14.68
CA ASN A 207 15.82 13.24 -14.62
C ASN A 207 14.43 13.68 -14.14
N PHE A 208 14.38 14.52 -13.10
CA PHE A 208 13.13 14.97 -12.47
C PHE A 208 12.56 16.30 -13.00
N GLN A 209 13.20 16.93 -13.98
CA GLN A 209 12.69 18.18 -14.57
C GLN A 209 11.30 17.99 -15.19
N ASN A 210 10.34 18.81 -14.78
CA ASN A 210 8.93 18.77 -15.21
C ASN A 210 8.25 17.41 -14.98
N LYS A 211 8.64 16.71 -13.92
CA LYS A 211 8.03 15.43 -13.51
C LYS A 211 7.60 15.51 -12.05
N ARG A 212 6.69 14.62 -11.69
CA ARG A 212 6.19 14.46 -10.32
C ARG A 212 6.08 12.99 -9.96
N ILE A 213 6.03 12.71 -8.66
CA ILE A 213 5.71 11.37 -8.14
C ILE A 213 4.40 11.46 -7.39
N LEU A 214 3.44 10.64 -7.81
CA LEU A 214 2.19 10.45 -7.11
C LEU A 214 2.20 9.08 -6.42
N VAL A 215 2.21 9.07 -5.08
CA VAL A 215 2.16 7.85 -4.28
C VAL A 215 0.78 7.75 -3.65
N THR A 216 0.04 6.69 -3.96
CA THR A 216 -1.30 6.46 -3.43
C THR A 216 -1.43 5.08 -2.84
N THR A 217 -2.40 4.90 -1.94
CA THR A 217 -2.81 3.59 -1.47
C THR A 217 -4.30 3.57 -1.19
N LEU A 218 -4.83 2.37 -0.95
CA LEU A 218 -6.20 2.15 -0.53
C LEU A 218 -6.18 1.22 0.69
N LEU A 219 -6.75 1.70 1.79
CA LEU A 219 -6.95 0.92 3.00
C LEU A 219 -8.40 0.39 3.05
N ARG A 220 -8.61 -0.66 3.83
CA ARG A 220 -9.90 -1.30 4.08
C ARG A 220 -10.02 -1.56 5.58
N GLU A 221 -11.24 -1.58 6.11
CA GLU A 221 -11.47 -1.98 7.49
C GLU A 221 -10.77 -3.34 7.75
N PRO A 222 -9.89 -3.44 8.76
CA PRO A 222 -8.99 -4.59 8.88
C PRO A 222 -9.67 -5.94 9.07
N LYS A 223 -10.79 -6.03 9.79
CA LYS A 223 -11.54 -7.30 9.95
C LYS A 223 -12.14 -7.73 8.62
N GLU A 224 -12.74 -6.80 7.89
CA GLU A 224 -13.28 -7.06 6.55
C GLU A 224 -12.18 -7.35 5.52
N ARG A 225 -10.98 -6.78 5.68
CA ARG A 225 -9.80 -7.14 4.88
C ARG A 225 -9.35 -8.58 5.15
N ILE A 226 -9.26 -8.97 6.43
CA ILE A 226 -8.91 -10.34 6.85
C ILE A 226 -9.94 -11.34 6.32
N ARG A 227 -11.23 -11.06 6.50
CA ARG A 227 -12.35 -11.86 5.97
C ARG A 227 -12.23 -11.96 4.45
N SER A 228 -12.14 -10.84 3.74
CA SER A 228 -12.02 -10.83 2.28
C SER A 228 -10.80 -11.61 1.78
N PHE A 229 -9.68 -11.63 2.52
CA PHE A 229 -8.53 -12.44 2.16
C PHE A 229 -8.82 -13.95 2.27
N TYR A 230 -9.46 -14.39 3.36
CA TYR A 230 -9.84 -15.78 3.56
C TYR A 230 -10.79 -16.25 2.45
N TYR A 231 -11.90 -15.52 2.23
CA TYR A 231 -12.91 -15.88 1.23
C TYR A 231 -12.41 -15.79 -0.22
N PHE A 232 -11.40 -14.95 -0.48
CA PHE A 232 -10.75 -14.92 -1.79
C PHE A 232 -9.89 -16.16 -2.06
N ARG A 233 -9.35 -16.80 -1.01
CA ARG A 233 -8.40 -17.91 -1.13
C ARG A 233 -9.05 -19.29 -1.02
N ASN A 234 -10.27 -19.37 -0.53
CA ASN A 234 -10.98 -20.62 -0.27
C ASN A 234 -12.24 -20.68 -1.14
N ASP A 235 -12.25 -21.62 -2.08
CA ASP A 235 -13.36 -21.80 -3.04
C ASP A 235 -14.62 -22.38 -2.36
N VAL A 236 -14.46 -23.05 -1.21
CA VAL A 236 -15.55 -23.62 -0.39
C VAL A 236 -15.33 -23.21 1.08
N PRO A 237 -15.65 -21.95 1.45
CA PRO A 237 -15.41 -21.45 2.81
C PRO A 237 -16.40 -22.06 3.82
N THR A 238 -15.93 -22.26 5.06
CA THR A 238 -16.75 -22.71 6.20
C THR A 238 -16.45 -21.87 7.44
N HIS A 239 -17.38 -21.82 8.41
CA HIS A 239 -17.14 -21.13 9.68
C HIS A 239 -16.00 -21.79 10.47
N GLU A 240 -15.95 -23.12 10.50
CA GLU A 240 -14.89 -23.86 11.18
C GLU A 240 -13.51 -23.56 10.57
N GLY A 241 -13.43 -23.50 9.23
CA GLY A 241 -12.21 -23.15 8.52
C GLY A 241 -11.80 -21.69 8.75
N PHE A 242 -12.76 -20.76 8.77
CA PHE A 242 -12.46 -19.35 9.01
C PHE A 242 -12.03 -19.09 10.46
N LYS A 243 -12.70 -19.73 11.42
CA LYS A 243 -12.30 -19.71 12.83
C LYS A 243 -10.88 -20.24 13.01
N ALA A 244 -10.55 -21.42 12.48
CA ALA A 244 -9.20 -22.00 12.57
C ALA A 244 -8.15 -21.07 11.92
N PHE A 245 -8.50 -20.45 10.80
CA PHE A 245 -7.68 -19.43 10.15
C PHE A 245 -7.39 -18.25 11.09
N LEU A 246 -8.41 -17.72 11.79
CA LEU A 246 -8.27 -16.60 12.72
C LEU A 246 -7.48 -17.00 13.98
N GLU A 247 -7.70 -18.18 14.55
CA GLU A 247 -6.97 -18.68 15.74
C GLU A 247 -5.47 -18.78 15.47
N PHE A 248 -5.08 -19.32 14.31
CA PHE A 248 -3.69 -19.39 13.90
C PHE A 248 -3.04 -17.99 13.86
N ARG A 249 -3.76 -17.00 13.35
CA ARG A 249 -3.28 -15.61 13.24
C ARG A 249 -3.27 -14.90 14.58
N ARG A 250 -4.26 -15.14 15.42
CA ARG A 250 -4.29 -14.67 16.82
C ARG A 250 -3.02 -15.12 17.53
N ASP A 251 -2.69 -16.40 17.42
CA ASP A 251 -1.52 -16.94 18.10
C ASP A 251 -0.21 -16.39 17.54
N PHE A 252 -0.16 -16.07 16.24
CA PHE A 252 0.96 -15.33 15.65
C PHE A 252 1.08 -13.90 16.22
N VAL A 253 0.01 -13.11 16.19
CA VAL A 253 0.07 -11.69 16.61
C VAL A 253 0.27 -11.50 18.11
N LEU A 254 -0.17 -12.48 18.92
CA LEU A 254 0.06 -12.50 20.37
C LEU A 254 1.44 -13.05 20.74
N GLY A 255 2.22 -13.56 19.78
CA GLY A 255 3.53 -14.17 20.05
C GLY A 255 3.47 -15.54 20.70
N ASN A 256 2.30 -16.19 20.66
CA ASN A 256 2.07 -17.53 21.21
C ASN A 256 2.38 -18.66 20.20
N MET A 257 2.81 -18.30 18.98
CA MET A 257 3.14 -19.26 17.93
C MET A 257 4.55 -19.83 18.10
N THR A 258 4.65 -21.15 18.31
CA THR A 258 5.93 -21.87 18.28
C THR A 258 6.36 -22.19 16.86
N HIS A 259 7.67 -22.42 16.66
CA HIS A 259 8.20 -22.82 15.37
C HIS A 259 7.64 -24.18 14.93
N GLU A 260 7.53 -25.14 15.85
CA GLU A 260 6.98 -26.47 15.57
C GLU A 260 5.53 -26.38 15.09
N ARG A 261 4.73 -25.51 15.72
CA ARG A 261 3.34 -25.29 15.30
C ARG A 261 3.26 -24.65 13.92
N TYR A 262 4.09 -23.64 13.66
CA TYR A 262 4.15 -23.00 12.34
C TYR A 262 4.52 -24.01 11.24
N GLU A 263 5.57 -24.82 11.45
CA GLU A 263 5.98 -25.84 10.47
C GLU A 263 4.94 -26.96 10.34
N ALA A 264 4.27 -27.36 11.43
CA ALA A 264 3.21 -28.35 11.38
C ALA A 264 2.01 -27.87 10.53
N GLU A 265 1.53 -26.64 10.74
CA GLU A 265 0.43 -26.07 9.93
C GLU A 265 0.86 -25.86 8.48
N ARG A 266 2.10 -25.44 8.24
CA ARG A 266 2.66 -25.31 6.90
C ARG A 266 2.74 -26.66 6.18
N ALA A 267 3.12 -27.72 6.87
CA ALA A 267 3.25 -29.08 6.32
C ALA A 267 1.89 -29.71 5.95
N LYS A 268 0.77 -29.24 6.53
CA LYS A 268 -0.59 -29.64 6.13
C LYS A 268 -0.99 -29.18 4.73
N GLY A 269 -0.12 -28.44 4.03
CA GLY A 269 -0.08 -28.26 2.58
C GLY A 269 -1.38 -28.52 1.81
N HIS A 270 -1.97 -27.44 1.31
CA HIS A 270 -2.94 -27.42 0.20
C HIS A 270 -4.42 -27.72 0.47
N GLU A 271 -4.84 -28.29 1.59
CA GLU A 271 -6.28 -28.53 1.81
C GLU A 271 -7.04 -27.24 2.17
N ASP A 272 -6.40 -26.31 2.92
CA ASP A 272 -6.84 -24.93 3.08
C ASP A 272 -5.75 -23.98 2.54
N ARG A 273 -5.98 -23.35 1.39
CA ARG A 273 -5.00 -22.51 0.66
C ARG A 273 -4.60 -21.21 1.39
N ALA A 274 -4.98 -21.07 2.65
CA ALA A 274 -4.79 -19.89 3.46
C ALA A 274 -3.54 -19.92 4.37
N PHE A 275 -2.76 -21.01 4.40
CA PHE A 275 -1.71 -21.24 5.41
C PHE A 275 -0.25 -21.36 4.91
N THR A 276 0.02 -21.12 3.63
CA THR A 276 1.18 -21.78 2.99
C THR A 276 2.55 -21.10 3.12
N THR A 277 2.66 -19.82 3.50
CA THR A 277 3.96 -19.16 3.73
C THR A 277 3.90 -18.03 4.78
N MET A 278 5.05 -17.66 5.36
CA MET A 278 5.17 -16.50 6.25
C MET A 278 4.67 -15.21 5.56
N SER A 279 4.95 -15.06 4.26
CA SER A 279 4.44 -13.91 3.50
C SER A 279 2.91 -13.89 3.45
N ILE A 280 2.27 -15.04 3.24
CA ILE A 280 0.81 -15.16 3.26
C ILE A 280 0.25 -14.87 4.65
N LEU A 281 0.90 -15.37 5.70
CA LEU A 281 0.53 -15.09 7.09
C LEU A 281 0.55 -13.58 7.34
N LEU A 282 1.69 -12.92 7.06
CA LEU A 282 1.87 -11.48 7.22
C LEU A 282 0.86 -10.67 6.40
N ARG A 283 0.58 -11.06 5.14
CA ARG A 283 -0.46 -10.41 4.33
C ARG A 283 -1.84 -10.55 4.94
N SER A 284 -2.16 -11.70 5.49
CA SER A 284 -3.51 -11.95 5.98
C SER A 284 -3.82 -11.21 7.28
N CYS A 285 -2.90 -11.16 8.25
CA CYS A 285 -3.15 -10.48 9.54
C CYS A 285 -2.61 -9.05 9.61
N CYS A 286 -1.44 -8.82 9.01
CA CYS A 286 -0.46 -7.87 9.54
C CYS A 286 0.10 -6.93 8.47
N GLU A 287 -0.67 -6.73 7.38
CA GLU A 287 -0.13 -6.19 6.13
C GLU A 287 0.31 -4.72 6.26
N TYR A 288 -0.47 -3.92 6.99
CA TYR A 288 -0.18 -2.49 7.11
C TYR A 288 1.07 -2.25 7.95
N GLU A 289 1.14 -2.83 9.15
CA GLU A 289 2.30 -2.65 10.02
C GLU A 289 3.55 -3.32 9.47
N THR A 290 3.44 -4.44 8.76
CA THR A 290 4.61 -5.13 8.21
C THR A 290 5.21 -4.35 7.04
N TRP A 291 4.41 -3.97 6.04
CA TRP A 291 4.94 -3.36 4.82
C TRP A 291 5.14 -1.85 4.93
N LEU A 292 4.37 -1.13 5.75
CA LEU A 292 4.59 0.31 5.99
C LEU A 292 5.45 0.56 7.22
N GLY A 293 5.32 -0.28 8.24
CA GLY A 293 5.81 0.00 9.59
C GLY A 293 7.01 -0.82 10.03
N ASP A 294 7.45 -1.82 9.26
CA ASP A 294 8.45 -2.79 9.74
C ASP A 294 8.07 -3.39 11.10
N GLY A 295 6.77 -3.70 11.27
CA GLY A 295 6.15 -4.19 12.49
C GLY A 295 5.68 -3.11 13.49
N SER A 296 5.97 -1.84 13.24
CA SER A 296 5.59 -0.70 14.10
C SER A 296 4.38 0.08 13.57
N VAL A 297 3.36 0.23 14.41
CA VAL A 297 2.16 1.05 14.12
C VAL A 297 2.54 2.52 13.91
N ASP A 298 3.41 3.08 14.76
CA ASP A 298 3.81 4.49 14.67
C ASP A 298 4.61 4.77 13.39
N LYS A 299 5.48 3.83 13.01
CA LYS A 299 6.21 3.94 11.75
C LYS A 299 5.26 3.83 10.55
N ALA A 300 4.26 2.95 10.60
CA ALA A 300 3.25 2.85 9.54
C ALA A 300 2.45 4.17 9.39
N LYS A 301 2.00 4.77 10.50
CA LYS A 301 1.34 6.09 10.49
C LYS A 301 2.26 7.18 9.92
N LEU A 302 3.52 7.19 10.32
CA LEU A 302 4.51 8.12 9.82
C LEU A 302 4.75 7.97 8.31
N VAL A 303 4.84 6.72 7.82
CA VAL A 303 4.94 6.43 6.38
C VAL A 303 3.70 6.93 5.63
N LEU A 304 2.49 6.64 6.12
CA LEU A 304 1.24 7.15 5.53
C LEU A 304 1.25 8.69 5.43
N SER A 305 1.61 9.38 6.52
CA SER A 305 1.61 10.85 6.56
C SER A 305 2.67 11.53 5.68
N THR A 306 3.82 10.89 5.48
CA THR A 306 4.98 11.53 4.84
C THR A 306 5.16 11.12 3.39
N GLN A 307 4.68 9.95 2.98
CA GLN A 307 4.97 9.40 1.64
C GLN A 307 3.78 9.45 0.69
N PHE A 308 2.53 9.41 1.19
CA PHE A 308 1.34 9.24 0.36
C PHE A 308 0.62 10.56 0.08
N ASP A 309 0.43 10.89 -1.20
CA ASP A 309 -0.42 12.01 -1.62
C ASP A 309 -1.90 11.74 -1.32
N LEU A 310 -2.30 10.46 -1.36
CA LEU A 310 -3.66 10.03 -1.04
C LEU A 310 -3.67 8.64 -0.40
N VAL A 311 -4.35 8.55 0.75
CA VAL A 311 -4.68 7.29 1.42
C VAL A 311 -6.18 7.08 1.27
N GLY A 312 -6.63 6.42 0.20
CA GLY A 312 -8.05 6.15 -0.01
C GLY A 312 -8.60 5.12 0.98
N ILE A 313 -9.93 5.14 1.14
CA ILE A 313 -10.67 4.19 2.00
C ILE A 313 -11.64 3.38 1.13
N THR A 314 -11.54 2.05 1.21
CA THR A 314 -12.34 1.12 0.38
C THR A 314 -13.84 1.36 0.57
N GLU A 315 -14.27 1.60 1.81
CA GLU A 315 -15.66 1.89 2.16
C GLU A 315 -16.16 3.24 1.64
N ARG A 316 -15.26 4.08 1.09
CA ARG A 316 -15.54 5.40 0.48
C ARG A 316 -14.89 5.49 -0.90
N MET A 317 -15.03 4.44 -1.71
CA MET A 317 -14.37 4.32 -3.00
C MET A 317 -14.63 5.53 -3.91
N ASN A 318 -15.88 5.98 -4.05
CA ASN A 318 -16.22 7.10 -4.93
C ASN A 318 -15.50 8.40 -4.51
N ASP A 319 -15.52 8.74 -3.21
CA ASP A 319 -14.73 9.85 -2.66
C ASP A 319 -13.24 9.73 -3.01
N GLY A 320 -12.71 8.50 -2.88
CA GLY A 320 -11.33 8.16 -3.19
C GLY A 320 -10.99 8.34 -4.67
N LEU A 321 -11.83 7.84 -5.58
CA LEU A 321 -11.65 7.93 -7.03
C LEU A 321 -11.74 9.37 -7.52
N VAL A 322 -12.69 10.16 -7.02
CA VAL A 322 -12.82 11.59 -7.37
C VAL A 322 -11.63 12.39 -6.83
N SER A 323 -11.14 12.07 -5.63
CA SER A 323 -9.90 12.66 -5.08
C SER A 323 -8.66 12.26 -5.89
N LEU A 324 -8.58 11.01 -6.35
CA LEU A 324 -7.53 10.53 -7.23
C LEU A 324 -7.57 11.29 -8.57
N GLY A 325 -8.72 11.38 -9.22
CA GLY A 325 -8.89 12.14 -10.46
C GLY A 325 -8.48 13.60 -10.32
N ARG A 326 -8.86 14.25 -9.21
CA ARG A 326 -8.41 15.61 -8.87
C ARG A 326 -6.89 15.70 -8.77
N LEU A 327 -6.22 14.67 -8.22
CA LEU A 327 -4.75 14.61 -8.21
C LEU A 327 -4.15 14.49 -9.62
N TYR A 328 -4.87 13.95 -10.60
CA TYR A 328 -4.46 13.97 -12.01
C TYR A 328 -4.90 15.24 -12.77
N GLY A 329 -5.51 16.20 -12.08
CA GLY A 329 -6.02 17.43 -12.68
C GLY A 329 -7.33 17.25 -13.44
N LEU A 330 -8.04 16.13 -13.20
CA LEU A 330 -9.31 15.83 -13.82
C LEU A 330 -10.47 16.41 -13.01
N SER A 331 -11.54 16.76 -13.71
CA SER A 331 -12.86 17.02 -13.13
C SER A 331 -13.55 15.73 -12.69
N ALA A 332 -14.61 15.87 -11.88
CA ALA A 332 -15.46 14.74 -11.50
C ALA A 332 -16.08 14.05 -12.74
N GLN A 333 -16.49 14.83 -13.74
CA GLN A 333 -17.03 14.34 -15.00
C GLN A 333 -15.99 13.53 -15.81
N GLU A 334 -14.76 14.03 -15.92
CA GLU A 334 -13.69 13.29 -16.62
C GLU A 334 -13.32 12.01 -15.88
N THR A 335 -13.35 12.04 -14.55
CA THR A 335 -13.09 10.87 -13.71
C THR A 335 -14.19 9.82 -13.86
N ALA A 336 -15.47 10.23 -13.91
CA ALA A 336 -16.58 9.31 -14.13
C ALA A 336 -16.52 8.64 -15.51
N LYS A 337 -16.12 9.37 -16.57
CA LYS A 337 -15.90 8.78 -17.90
C LYS A 337 -14.85 7.66 -17.93
N ILE A 338 -13.93 7.63 -16.96
CA ILE A 338 -12.99 6.51 -16.80
C ILE A 338 -13.73 5.29 -16.21
N GLY A 339 -14.50 5.51 -15.14
CA GLY A 339 -15.31 4.45 -14.51
C GLY A 339 -16.34 3.81 -15.44
N LEU A 340 -16.89 4.58 -16.39
CA LEU A 340 -17.80 4.07 -17.41
C LEU A 340 -17.13 3.14 -18.44
N LYS A 341 -15.81 3.23 -18.61
CA LYS A 341 -15.02 2.38 -19.51
C LYS A 341 -14.45 1.14 -18.83
N ALA A 342 -14.43 1.14 -17.50
CA ALA A 342 -14.15 -0.06 -16.73
C ALA A 342 -15.38 -0.98 -16.81
N ASP A 343 -15.55 -1.61 -17.98
CA ASP A 343 -16.41 -2.80 -18.17
C ASP A 343 -16.05 -3.79 -17.07
N ASP A 344 -16.81 -3.85 -15.96
CA ASP A 344 -16.88 -4.97 -14.98
C ASP A 344 -17.22 -4.56 -13.53
N GLN A 345 -18.14 -3.63 -13.29
CA GLN A 345 -18.59 -3.37 -11.91
C GLN A 345 -19.12 -4.64 -11.20
N ASP A 346 -19.65 -5.61 -11.96
CA ASP A 346 -20.19 -6.87 -11.42
C ASP A 346 -19.16 -8.00 -11.26
N LYS A 347 -17.95 -7.94 -11.85
CA LYS A 347 -17.00 -9.08 -11.77
C LYS A 347 -16.11 -9.08 -10.52
N HIS A 348 -16.28 -8.09 -9.65
CA HIS A 348 -15.40 -7.86 -8.52
C HIS A 348 -16.10 -7.90 -7.16
N ASP A 349 -17.44 -7.93 -7.12
CA ASP A 349 -18.11 -8.18 -5.85
C ASP A 349 -18.08 -9.69 -5.53
N ASN A 350 -17.51 -10.03 -4.39
CA ASN A 350 -17.52 -11.38 -3.84
C ASN A 350 -18.33 -11.45 -2.53
N SER A 351 -19.21 -10.48 -2.30
CA SER A 351 -20.11 -10.41 -1.15
C SER A 351 -20.99 -11.66 -1.04
N GLU A 352 -21.54 -12.14 -2.15
CA GLU A 352 -22.44 -13.31 -2.21
C GLU A 352 -21.79 -14.61 -1.70
N ASN A 353 -20.45 -14.70 -1.74
CA ASN A 353 -19.72 -15.89 -1.31
C ASN A 353 -19.27 -15.83 0.16
N LYS A 354 -19.57 -14.76 0.90
CA LYS A 354 -19.11 -14.58 2.29
C LYS A 354 -20.19 -14.97 3.29
N LEU A 355 -19.89 -15.96 4.13
CA LEU A 355 -20.76 -16.30 5.27
C LEU A 355 -20.74 -15.16 6.28
N ASP A 356 -21.86 -14.96 6.97
CA ASP A 356 -22.00 -13.97 8.05
C ASP A 356 -20.98 -14.18 9.17
N TRP A 357 -20.84 -13.21 10.06
CA TRP A 357 -19.98 -13.36 11.24
C TRP A 357 -20.69 -14.18 12.31
N THR A 358 -20.00 -15.18 12.88
CA THR A 358 -20.30 -15.66 14.23
C THR A 358 -19.66 -14.74 15.27
N ASP A 359 -20.19 -14.72 16.49
CA ASP A 359 -19.63 -13.93 17.59
C ASP A 359 -18.16 -14.28 17.87
N GLU A 360 -17.83 -15.58 17.82
CA GLU A 360 -16.47 -16.06 18.09
C GLU A 360 -15.48 -15.65 16.98
N GLU A 361 -15.88 -15.71 15.71
CA GLU A 361 -15.04 -15.22 14.60
C GLU A 361 -14.82 -13.71 14.71
N LEU A 362 -15.85 -12.95 15.09
CA LEU A 362 -15.75 -11.50 15.25
C LEU A 362 -14.79 -11.11 16.39
N ASP A 363 -14.85 -11.83 17.51
CA ASP A 363 -13.94 -11.64 18.65
C ASP A 363 -12.49 -11.95 18.25
N LEU A 364 -12.25 -13.08 17.58
CA LEU A 364 -10.92 -13.45 17.10
C LEU A 364 -10.40 -12.44 16.07
N ALA A 365 -11.22 -12.04 15.11
CA ALA A 365 -10.85 -11.05 14.11
C ALA A 365 -10.52 -9.69 14.75
N THR A 366 -11.22 -9.29 15.81
CA THR A 366 -10.92 -8.06 16.56
C THR A 366 -9.53 -8.11 17.17
N VAL A 367 -9.14 -9.23 17.79
CA VAL A 367 -7.78 -9.40 18.33
C VAL A 367 -6.72 -9.35 17.23
N VAL A 368 -6.95 -10.04 16.11
CA VAL A 368 -6.02 -10.07 14.97
C VAL A 368 -5.88 -8.68 14.31
N ALA A 369 -6.98 -7.93 14.25
CA ALA A 369 -7.06 -6.64 13.56
C ALA A 369 -6.49 -5.46 14.35
N GLU A 370 -6.20 -5.60 15.65
CA GLU A 370 -5.97 -4.48 16.56
C GLU A 370 -4.93 -3.46 16.06
N LYS A 371 -3.74 -3.91 15.66
CA LYS A 371 -2.71 -3.01 15.09
C LYS A 371 -3.15 -2.39 13.77
N GLY A 372 -3.74 -3.19 12.89
CA GLY A 372 -4.27 -2.73 11.62
C GLY A 372 -5.36 -1.67 11.80
N LYS A 373 -6.18 -1.78 12.86
CA LYS A 373 -7.26 -0.86 13.18
C LYS A 373 -6.72 0.52 13.52
N GLN A 374 -5.69 0.60 14.35
CA GLN A 374 -5.04 1.87 14.68
C GLN A 374 -4.43 2.56 13.46
N ILE A 375 -3.91 1.80 12.49
CA ILE A 375 -3.37 2.33 11.23
C ILE A 375 -4.52 2.78 10.31
N TYR A 376 -5.60 2.00 10.22
CA TYR A 376 -6.78 2.30 9.41
C TYR A 376 -7.51 3.55 9.91
N GLU A 377 -7.72 3.69 11.22
CA GLU A 377 -8.35 4.88 11.82
C GLU A 377 -7.54 6.15 11.53
N PHE A 378 -6.22 6.07 11.65
CA PHE A 378 -5.33 7.16 11.24
C PHE A 378 -5.43 7.44 9.73
N GLY A 379 -5.46 6.39 8.91
CA GLY A 379 -5.63 6.51 7.46
C GLY A 379 -6.95 7.18 7.07
N ARG A 380 -8.04 6.92 7.78
CA ARG A 380 -9.33 7.60 7.58
C ARG A 380 -9.26 9.09 7.90
N GLU A 381 -8.63 9.45 9.03
CA GLU A 381 -8.42 10.85 9.39
C GLU A 381 -7.55 11.57 8.35
N LEU A 382 -6.49 10.92 7.90
CA LEU A 382 -5.60 11.46 6.88
C LEU A 382 -6.33 11.62 5.53
N PHE A 383 -7.14 10.64 5.12
CA PHE A 383 -7.97 10.71 3.93
C PHE A 383 -8.90 11.93 3.95
N ASP A 384 -9.63 12.10 5.05
CA ASP A 384 -10.56 13.22 5.23
C ASP A 384 -9.86 14.56 5.07
N ARG A 385 -8.70 14.71 5.71
CA ARG A 385 -7.89 15.93 5.61
C ARG A 385 -7.33 16.13 4.20
N GLN A 386 -6.80 15.09 3.56
CA GLN A 386 -6.28 15.16 2.18
C GLN A 386 -7.38 15.55 1.18
N SER A 387 -8.54 14.91 1.26
CA SER A 387 -9.68 15.20 0.39
C SER A 387 -10.24 16.60 0.62
N VAL A 388 -10.44 17.03 1.87
CA VAL A 388 -10.86 18.42 2.14
C VAL A 388 -9.83 19.40 1.63
N SER A 389 -8.53 19.12 1.79
CA SER A 389 -7.48 19.94 1.21
C SER A 389 -7.66 20.08 -0.32
N LEU A 390 -7.91 18.98 -1.04
CA LEU A 390 -8.07 18.98 -2.50
C LEU A 390 -9.30 19.73 -3.01
N PHE A 391 -10.39 19.77 -2.23
CA PHE A 391 -11.67 20.35 -2.63
C PHE A 391 -12.02 21.65 -1.88
N GLY A 392 -11.21 22.06 -0.91
CA GLY A 392 -11.43 23.19 -0.01
C GLY A 392 -12.43 22.90 1.11
N THR A 393 -13.53 22.19 0.83
CA THR A 393 -14.58 21.87 1.79
C THR A 393 -15.18 20.47 1.57
N TYR A 394 -15.89 19.95 2.58
CA TYR A 394 -16.63 18.69 2.46
C TYR A 394 -17.81 18.80 1.48
N GLU A 395 -18.45 19.97 1.41
CA GLU A 395 -19.58 20.21 0.50
C GLU A 395 -19.13 20.12 -0.95
N ASN A 396 -17.96 20.68 -1.28
CA ASN A 396 -17.38 20.60 -2.62
C ASN A 396 -16.98 19.17 -2.99
N LEU A 397 -16.39 18.42 -2.04
CA LEU A 397 -16.11 17.00 -2.23
C LEU A 397 -17.41 16.23 -2.50
N ARG A 398 -18.46 16.44 -1.69
CA ARG A 398 -19.74 15.75 -1.86
C ARG A 398 -20.40 16.09 -3.19
N ALA A 399 -20.37 17.35 -3.61
CA ALA A 399 -20.90 17.76 -4.92
C ALA A 399 -20.14 17.11 -6.09
N ALA A 400 -18.82 16.96 -5.97
CA ALA A 400 -18.00 16.26 -6.95
C ALA A 400 -18.33 14.76 -7.00
N VAL A 401 -18.53 14.12 -5.83
CA VAL A 401 -18.99 12.73 -5.74
C VAL A 401 -20.38 12.55 -6.33
N ASP A 402 -21.34 13.42 -6.01
CA ASP A 402 -22.68 13.39 -6.59
C ASP A 402 -22.64 13.51 -8.12
N THR A 403 -21.71 14.32 -8.65
CA THR A 403 -21.51 14.48 -10.09
C THR A 403 -20.94 13.20 -10.71
N PHE A 404 -19.99 12.56 -10.03
CA PHE A 404 -19.40 11.30 -10.45
C PHE A 404 -20.45 10.16 -10.47
N GLU A 405 -21.29 10.08 -9.44
CA GLU A 405 -22.32 9.04 -9.28
C GLU A 405 -23.50 9.21 -10.25
N LYS A 406 -23.83 10.45 -10.64
CA LYS A 406 -24.95 10.74 -11.56
C LYS A 406 -24.60 10.58 -13.03
N MET A 407 -23.33 10.32 -13.37
CA MET A 407 -22.95 10.11 -14.76
C MET A 407 -23.45 8.75 -15.24
N ASP A 408 -24.47 8.78 -16.10
CA ASP A 408 -25.07 7.60 -16.70
C ASP A 408 -24.19 7.10 -17.87
N PRO A 409 -23.88 5.79 -17.96
CA PRO A 409 -23.29 5.18 -19.15
C PRO A 409 -23.96 5.58 -20.47
N GLU A 410 -25.28 5.81 -20.47
CA GLU A 410 -26.06 6.16 -21.67
C GLU A 410 -25.91 7.64 -22.09
N SER A 411 -25.26 8.47 -21.28
CA SER A 411 -25.12 9.93 -21.53
C SER A 411 -23.86 10.33 -22.30
N VAL A 412 -23.03 9.36 -22.71
CA VAL A 412 -21.76 9.59 -23.42
C VAL A 412 -21.89 9.14 -24.89
N GLU A 413 -22.64 9.89 -25.68
CA GLU A 413 -22.55 9.88 -27.16
C GLU A 413 -21.63 11.00 -27.67
#